data_AF-A0A7Y2NHL5-F1
#
_entry.id   AF-A0A7Y2NHL5-F1
#
_cell.length_a   1.000
_cell.length_b   1.000
_cell.length_c   1.000
_cell.angle_alpha   90.00
_cell.angle_beta   90.00
_cell.angle_gamma   90.00
#
_symmetry.space_group_name_H-M   'P 1'
#
loop_
_entity.id
_entity.type
_entity.pdbx_description
1 polymer ?
#
loop_
_entity_poly.entity_id
_entity_poly.type
_entity_poly.pdbx_seq_one_letter_code
_entity_poly.pdbx_strand_id
1 'polypeptide(L)'
;MRHIAAALIAATCVVAPVHAACKIPGAKCLSPEKKAAIPRYEIGTQLPRGKYQVLLNTEYFGLPATDGSFWYFKVKRRVLKVRPDTMEVLSDVTRIASRAVW
;
A
#
# COMPACT_ATOMS: atom_id res chain seq x y z
N MET A 1 -47.08 -43.93 -7.57
CA MET A 1 -46.48 -42.59 -7.32
C MET A 1 -45.08 -42.83 -6.78
N ARG A 2 -44.05 -42.46 -7.56
CA ARG A 2 -42.63 -42.72 -7.27
C ARG A 2 -42.05 -41.50 -6.55
N HIS A 3 -41.60 -41.66 -5.31
CA HIS A 3 -40.80 -40.64 -4.63
C HIS A 3 -39.32 -40.95 -4.85
N ILE A 4 -38.61 -40.07 -5.55
CA ILE A 4 -37.17 -40.16 -5.77
C ILE A 4 -36.50 -39.29 -4.71
N ALA A 5 -35.76 -39.92 -3.80
CA ALA A 5 -34.88 -39.24 -2.86
C ALA A 5 -33.61 -38.78 -3.59
N ALA A 6 -33.30 -37.48 -3.54
CA ALA A 6 -32.06 -36.93 -4.08
C ALA A 6 -31.13 -36.55 -2.91
N ALA A 7 -30.12 -37.37 -2.65
CA ALA A 7 -29.03 -37.05 -1.72
C ALA A 7 -27.94 -36.29 -2.48
N LEU A 8 -27.76 -35.00 -2.16
CA LEU A 8 -26.67 -34.17 -2.66
C LEU A 8 -25.39 -34.48 -1.88
N ILE A 9 -24.43 -35.15 -2.52
CA ILE A 9 -23.08 -35.34 -1.98
C ILE A 9 -22.25 -34.11 -2.38
N ALA A 10 -21.98 -33.22 -1.43
CA ALA A 10 -21.06 -32.11 -1.62
C ALA A 10 -19.62 -32.62 -1.46
N ALA A 11 -18.87 -32.71 -2.56
CA ALA A 11 -17.44 -33.01 -2.54
C ALA A 11 -16.65 -31.74 -2.21
N THR A 12 -16.24 -31.58 -0.94
CA THR A 12 -15.32 -30.53 -0.51
C THR A 12 -13.87 -30.99 -0.73
N CYS A 13 -13.20 -30.43 -1.75
CA CYS A 13 -11.75 -30.56 -1.91
C CYS A 13 -11.04 -29.76 -0.80
N VAL A 14 -10.44 -30.48 0.17
CA VAL A 14 -9.51 -29.88 1.13
C VAL A 14 -8.12 -29.88 0.51
N VAL A 15 -7.63 -28.71 0.11
CA VAL A 15 -6.24 -28.54 -0.33
C VAL A 15 -5.37 -28.41 0.93
N ALA A 16 -4.61 -29.44 1.26
CA ALA A 16 -3.62 -29.38 2.33
C ALA A 16 -2.38 -28.58 1.87
N PRO A 17 -1.79 -27.72 2.71
CA PRO A 17 -0.53 -27.05 2.37
C PRO A 17 0.64 -28.05 2.52
N VAL A 18 1.19 -28.49 1.39
CA VAL A 18 2.44 -29.26 1.35
C VAL A 18 3.60 -28.33 1.71
N HIS A 19 4.00 -28.31 2.99
CA HIS A 19 5.31 -27.79 3.40
C HIS A 19 6.23 -28.98 3.68
N ALA A 20 6.74 -29.61 2.63
CA ALA A 20 7.85 -30.54 2.76
C ALA A 20 9.12 -29.74 3.08
N ALA A 21 9.43 -29.57 4.36
CA ALA A 21 10.72 -29.02 4.78
C ALA A 21 11.77 -30.15 4.72
N CYS A 22 12.46 -30.27 3.58
CA CYS A 22 13.66 -31.11 3.48
C CYS A 22 14.72 -30.61 4.47
N LYS A 23 14.98 -31.39 5.53
CA LYS A 23 16.10 -31.15 6.45
C LYS A 23 17.38 -31.64 5.79
N ILE A 24 18.20 -30.71 5.29
CA ILE A 24 19.55 -31.01 4.79
C ILE A 24 20.52 -31.00 5.99
N PRO A 25 21.19 -32.13 6.33
CA PRO A 25 22.19 -32.17 7.39
C PRO A 25 23.34 -31.21 7.07
N GLY A 26 23.73 -30.38 8.04
CA GLY A 26 24.85 -29.43 7.89
C GLY A 26 24.49 -28.07 7.25
N ALA A 27 23.26 -27.87 6.81
CA ALA A 27 22.82 -26.55 6.33
C ALA A 27 22.62 -25.58 7.51
N LYS A 28 23.28 -24.41 7.46
CA LYS A 28 22.99 -23.29 8.37
C LYS A 28 21.81 -22.50 7.83
N CYS A 29 20.75 -22.36 8.62
CA CYS A 29 19.65 -21.46 8.29
C CYS A 29 20.15 -20.01 8.36
N LEU A 30 20.31 -19.36 7.22
CA LEU A 30 20.51 -17.91 7.17
C LEU A 30 19.15 -17.25 7.36
N SER A 31 19.04 -16.36 8.36
CA SER A 31 17.86 -15.51 8.45
C SER A 31 17.83 -14.59 7.23
N PRO A 32 16.68 -14.47 6.53
CA PRO A 32 16.55 -13.51 5.45
C PRO A 32 16.82 -12.10 5.99
N GLU A 33 17.53 -11.30 5.19
CA GLU A 33 17.83 -9.91 5.53
C GLU A 33 16.53 -9.16 5.85
N LYS A 34 16.51 -8.46 6.99
CA LYS A 34 15.33 -7.74 7.46
C LYS A 34 15.02 -6.64 6.44
N LYS A 35 14.01 -6.84 5.59
CA LYS A 35 13.57 -5.82 4.63
C LYS A 35 13.34 -4.51 5.37
N ALA A 36 13.97 -3.44 4.89
CA ALA A 36 13.77 -2.10 5.42
C ALA A 36 12.27 -1.80 5.47
N ALA A 37 11.81 -1.26 6.61
CA ALA A 37 10.41 -0.89 6.79
C ALA A 37 10.00 0.07 5.66
N ILE A 38 8.87 -0.21 5.00
CA ILE A 38 8.31 0.74 4.04
C ILE A 38 7.88 1.97 4.85
N PRO A 39 8.41 3.17 4.57
CA PRO A 39 8.02 4.37 5.31
C PRO A 39 6.51 4.56 5.16
N ARG A 40 5.81 4.56 6.30
CA ARG A 40 4.37 4.75 6.36
C ARG A 40 4.12 6.24 6.56
N TYR A 41 3.65 6.90 5.52
CA TYR A 41 3.24 8.31 5.60
C TYR A 41 1.83 8.37 6.18
N GLU A 42 1.76 8.51 7.49
CA GLU A 42 0.50 8.59 8.24
C GLU A 42 0.09 10.04 8.44
N ILE A 43 -1.21 10.30 8.56
CA ILE A 43 -1.75 11.62 8.84
C ILE A 43 -1.27 12.07 10.24
N GLY A 44 -0.86 13.34 10.37
CA GLY A 44 -0.30 13.92 11.59
C GLY A 44 1.19 13.62 11.80
N THR A 45 1.83 12.84 10.92
CA THR A 45 3.28 12.59 10.98
C THR A 45 4.05 13.56 10.10
N GLN A 46 5.33 13.77 10.40
CA GLN A 46 6.21 14.54 9.54
C GLN A 46 6.67 13.72 8.33
N LEU A 47 6.58 14.31 7.15
CA LEU A 47 7.09 13.73 5.93
C LEU A 47 8.64 13.70 5.97
N PRO A 48 9.28 12.52 5.84
CA PRO A 48 10.73 12.43 5.84
C PRO A 48 11.34 13.24 4.69
N ARG A 49 12.42 13.96 4.99
CA ARG A 49 13.14 14.78 4.01
C ARG A 49 13.74 13.92 2.90
N GLY A 50 13.73 14.45 1.67
CA GLY A 50 14.62 14.02 0.58
C GLY A 50 14.06 13.07 -0.47
N LYS A 51 12.88 12.47 -0.30
CA LYS A 51 12.28 11.58 -1.33
C LYS A 51 10.85 11.95 -1.69
N TYR A 52 10.64 13.21 -2.05
CA TYR A 52 9.37 13.71 -2.52
C TYR A 52 9.53 14.72 -3.65
N GLN A 53 8.48 14.90 -4.44
CA GLN A 53 8.37 15.95 -5.45
C GLN A 53 7.20 16.86 -5.09
N VAL A 54 7.41 18.17 -5.11
CA VAL A 54 6.32 19.13 -4.92
C VAL A 54 5.56 19.26 -6.25
N LEU A 55 4.24 19.12 -6.19
CA LEU A 55 3.37 19.27 -7.36
C LEU A 55 2.85 20.71 -7.43
N LEU A 56 3.54 21.56 -8.20
CA LEU A 56 3.19 22.98 -8.32
C LEU A 56 1.98 23.21 -9.24
N ASN A 57 1.88 22.50 -10.36
CA ASN A 57 0.75 22.60 -11.27
C ASN A 57 -0.39 21.67 -10.84
N THR A 58 -1.13 22.05 -9.81
CA THR A 58 -2.16 21.21 -9.20
C THR A 58 -3.28 20.85 -10.18
N GLU A 59 -3.69 21.79 -11.02
CA GLU A 59 -4.74 21.62 -12.02
C GLU A 59 -4.37 20.54 -13.06
N TYR A 60 -3.13 20.55 -13.55
CA TYR A 60 -2.65 19.50 -14.46
C TYR A 60 -2.79 18.08 -13.86
N PHE A 61 -2.64 17.95 -12.54
CA PHE A 61 -2.77 16.68 -11.84
C PHE A 61 -4.19 16.36 -11.37
N GLY A 62 -5.18 17.20 -11.70
CA GLY A 62 -6.57 17.05 -11.24
C GLY A 62 -6.74 17.31 -9.74
N LEU A 63 -5.79 18.03 -9.12
CA LEU A 63 -5.80 18.35 -7.70
C LEU A 63 -6.46 19.72 -7.46
N PRO A 64 -7.27 19.86 -6.40
CA PRO A 64 -7.81 21.17 -6.00
C PRO A 64 -6.69 22.19 -5.82
N ALA A 65 -6.95 23.46 -6.18
CA ALA A 65 -6.02 24.55 -5.94
C ALA A 65 -5.61 24.64 -4.46
N THR A 66 -4.41 25.14 -4.21
CA THR A 66 -3.91 25.45 -2.87
C THR A 66 -4.03 26.94 -2.60
N ASP A 67 -4.40 27.29 -1.36
CA ASP A 67 -4.40 28.65 -0.81
C ASP A 67 -3.06 29.03 -0.14
N GLY A 68 -2.05 28.14 -0.23
CA GLY A 68 -0.76 28.29 0.43
C GLY A 68 -0.67 27.66 1.82
N SER A 69 -1.78 27.24 2.43
CA SER A 69 -1.79 26.57 3.75
C SER A 69 -1.24 25.13 3.70
N PHE A 70 -1.25 24.51 2.52
CA PHE A 70 -0.71 23.17 2.27
C PHE A 70 -0.19 23.06 0.84
N TRP A 71 0.82 22.23 0.59
CA TRP A 71 1.22 21.85 -0.77
C TRP A 71 1.02 20.36 -1.00
N TYR A 72 0.98 19.95 -2.27
CA TYR A 72 0.91 18.54 -2.63
C TYR A 72 2.30 17.98 -2.85
N PHE A 73 2.57 16.85 -2.21
CA PHE A 73 3.82 16.12 -2.32
C PHE A 73 3.57 14.75 -2.91
N LYS A 74 4.22 14.46 -4.04
CA LYS A 74 4.30 13.11 -4.58
C LYS A 74 5.43 12.36 -3.88
N VAL A 75 5.09 11.19 -3.35
CA VAL A 75 6.00 10.32 -2.61
C VAL A 75 5.79 8.89 -3.07
N LYS A 76 6.72 8.36 -3.87
CA LYS A 76 6.54 7.10 -4.59
C LYS A 76 5.24 7.13 -5.41
N ARG A 77 4.26 6.28 -5.06
CA ARG A 77 2.93 6.17 -5.72
C ARG A 77 1.82 6.83 -4.91
N ARG A 78 2.15 7.72 -3.97
CA ARG A 78 1.19 8.44 -3.15
C ARG A 78 1.29 9.94 -3.40
N VAL A 79 0.16 10.62 -3.25
CA VAL A 79 0.09 12.09 -3.26
C VAL A 79 -0.49 12.54 -1.93
N LEU A 80 0.26 13.37 -1.22
CA LEU A 80 -0.05 13.79 0.13
C LEU A 80 -0.28 15.30 0.16
N LYS A 81 -1.26 15.76 0.93
CA LYS A 81 -1.33 17.15 1.37
C LYS A 81 -0.41 17.32 2.57
N VAL A 82 0.48 18.30 2.51
CA VAL A 82 1.50 18.51 3.54
C VAL A 82 1.59 20.00 3.87
N ARG A 83 1.72 20.31 5.17
CA ARG A 83 1.96 21.68 5.62
C ARG A 83 3.44 22.04 5.40
N PRO A 84 3.77 23.09 4.63
CA PRO A 84 5.15 23.33 4.17
C PRO A 84 6.12 23.79 5.27
N ASP A 85 5.63 24.38 6.36
CA ASP A 85 6.41 24.85 7.51
C ASP A 85 6.90 23.71 8.42
N THR A 86 6.06 22.72 8.68
CA THR A 86 6.29 21.61 9.63
C THR A 86 6.55 20.28 8.94
N MET A 87 6.32 20.21 7.63
CA MET A 87 6.29 18.97 6.84
C MET A 87 5.24 17.97 7.35
N GLU A 88 4.23 18.41 8.10
CA GLU A 88 3.16 17.56 8.61
C GLU A 88 2.25 17.07 7.48
N VAL A 89 2.01 15.76 7.42
CA VAL A 89 1.07 15.12 6.49
C VAL A 89 -0.35 15.37 6.98
N LEU A 90 -1.10 16.17 6.23
CA LEU A 90 -2.48 16.53 6.55
C LEU A 90 -3.49 15.51 5.99
N SER A 91 -3.22 14.95 4.81
CA SER A 91 -4.13 14.00 4.15
C SER A 91 -3.46 13.21 3.04
N ASP A 92 -4.02 12.04 2.70
CA ASP A 92 -3.69 11.27 1.50
C ASP A 92 -4.75 11.53 0.40
N VAL A 93 -4.31 12.11 -0.70
CA VAL A 93 -5.15 12.48 -1.85
C VAL A 93 -4.83 11.65 -3.09
N THR A 94 -4.12 10.54 -2.94
CA THR A 94 -3.70 9.66 -4.05
C THR A 94 -4.87 9.27 -4.95
N ARG A 95 -6.06 9.03 -4.37
CA ARG A 95 -7.26 8.61 -5.10
C ARG A 95 -7.81 9.67 -6.06
N ILE A 96 -7.64 10.95 -5.75
CA ILE A 96 -8.14 12.05 -6.58
C ILE A 96 -7.07 12.60 -7.53
N ALA A 97 -5.81 12.22 -7.33
CA ALA A 97 -4.69 12.67 -8.15
C ALA A 97 -4.61 11.88 -9.46
N SER A 98 -5.49 12.21 -10.40
CA SER A 98 -5.75 11.45 -11.63
C SER A 98 -4.52 11.22 -12.52
N ARG A 99 -3.53 12.11 -12.46
CA ARG A 99 -2.32 12.05 -13.30
C ARG A 99 -1.00 12.05 -12.54
N ALA A 100 -1.01 12.07 -11.21
CA ALA A 100 0.21 12.16 -10.42
C ALA A 100 0.81 10.80 -10.04
N VAL A 101 0.05 9.71 -10.22
CA VAL A 101 0.44 8.36 -9.83
C VAL A 101 0.71 7.55 -11.09
N TRP A 102 1.99 7.49 -11.48
CA TRP A 102 2.53 6.59 -12.49
C TRP A 102 3.39 5.54 -11.80
#